data_AF-A0A536VB70-F1
#
_entry.id   AF-A0A536VB70-F1
#
_cell.length_a   1.000
_cell.length_b   1.000
_cell.length_c   1.000
_cell.angle_alpha   90.00
_cell.angle_beta   90.00
_cell.angle_gamma   90.00
#
_symmetry.space_group_name_H-M   'P 1'
#
loop_
_entity.id
_entity.type
_entity.pdbx_description
1 polymer ?
#
loop_
_entity_poly.entity_id
_entity_poly.type
_entity_poly.pdbx_seq_one_letter_code
_entity_poly.pdbx_strand_id
1 'polypeptide(L)' 'MAAWLLASAIVALLAACGEKPQSAGHKPDAEPWQGAQTVYTAPGWKPADRASWEQQIRSRNQGQNEYARTPVTQ' A
#
# COMPACT_ATOMS: atom_id res chain seq x y z
N MET A 1 -12.92 -8.10 51.28
CA MET A 1 -12.58 -9.02 50.17
C MET A 1 -13.10 -8.53 48.83
N ALA A 2 -14.38 -8.15 48.68
CA ALA A 2 -14.94 -7.68 47.40
C ALA A 2 -14.24 -6.44 46.78
N ALA A 3 -13.87 -5.45 47.58
CA ALA A 3 -13.18 -4.24 47.09
C ALA A 3 -11.81 -4.53 46.45
N TRP A 4 -11.09 -5.53 46.96
CA TRP A 4 -9.78 -5.94 46.43
C TRP A 4 -9.91 -6.72 45.11
N LEU A 5 -10.99 -7.49 44.97
CA LEU A 5 -11.33 -8.17 43.71
C LEU A 5 -11.72 -7.17 42.62
N LEU A 6 -12.46 -6.11 42.97
CA LEU A 6 -12.82 -5.06 42.01
C LEU A 6 -11.60 -4.26 41.54
N ALA A 7 -10.72 -3.89 42.49
CA ALA A 7 -9.50 -3.13 42.18
C ALA A 7 -8.54 -3.91 41.27
N SER A 8 -8.35 -5.22 41.52
CA SER A 8 -7.50 -6.07 40.68
C SER A 8 -8.07 -6.27 39.27
N ALA A 9 -9.39 -6.38 39.12
CA ALA A 9 -10.04 -6.47 37.81
C ALA A 9 -9.83 -5.20 36.96
N ILE A 10 -9.89 -4.02 37.57
CA ILE A 10 -9.67 -2.74 36.87
C ILE A 10 -8.23 -2.63 36.35
N VAL A 11 -7.25 -3.02 37.16
CA VAL A 11 -5.83 -3.01 36.75
C VAL A 11 -5.57 -3.98 35.59
N ALA A 12 -6.20 -5.15 35.60
CA ALA A 12 -6.08 -6.12 34.51
C ALA A 12 -6.65 -5.62 33.17
N LEU A 13 -7.77 -4.87 33.20
CA LEU A 13 -8.37 -4.26 32.01
C LEU A 13 -7.50 -3.15 31.41
N LEU A 14 -6.81 -2.35 32.24
CA LEU A 14 -5.92 -1.28 31.77
C LEU A 14 -4.64 -1.83 31.12
N ALA A 15 -4.18 -3.01 31.53
CA ALA A 15 -3.02 -3.66 30.93
C ALA A 15 -3.26 -4.14 29.48
N ALA A 16 -4.52 -4.24 29.04
CA ALA A 16 -4.87 -4.69 27.69
C ALA A 16 -4.53 -3.67 26.58
N CYS A 17 -4.34 -2.38 26.91
CA CYS A 17 -3.90 -1.36 25.94
C CYS A 17 -2.38 -1.10 25.97
N GLY A 18 -1.62 -1.87 26.74
CA GLY A 18 -0.16 -1.72 26.92
C GLY A 18 0.66 -2.57 25.95
N GLU A 19 0.14 -2.89 24.76
CA GLU A 19 0.92 -3.66 23.78
C GLU A 19 2.21 -2.92 23.41
N LYS A 20 3.29 -3.67 23.17
CA LYS A 20 4.54 -3.08 22.70
C LYS A 20 4.24 -2.34 21.39
N PRO A 21 4.78 -1.13 21.17
CA PRO A 21 4.61 -0.43 19.90
C PRO A 21 4.91 -1.37 18.73
N GLN A 22 3.93 -1.55 17.83
CA GLN A 22 4.13 -2.30 16.61
C GLN A 22 5.02 -1.47 15.68
N SER A 23 6.33 -1.55 15.86
CA SER A 23 7.28 -1.04 14.88
C SER A 23 7.45 -2.06 13.77
N ALA A 24 6.70 -1.89 12.69
CA ALA A 24 7.13 -2.46 11.42
C ALA A 24 8.44 -1.73 11.03
N GLY A 25 9.55 -2.46 10.96
CA GLY A 25 10.79 -1.90 10.43
C GLY A 25 10.54 -1.33 9.03
N HIS A 26 11.12 -0.16 8.73
CA HIS A 26 11.02 0.40 7.39
C HIS A 26 11.85 -0.47 6.43
N LYS A 27 11.16 -1.14 5.51
CA LYS A 27 11.79 -1.71 4.32
C LYS A 27 11.42 -0.84 3.13
N PRO A 28 12.38 -0.24 2.42
CA PRO A 28 12.09 0.46 1.19
C PRO A 28 11.57 -0.55 0.16
N ASP A 29 10.52 -0.16 -0.57
CA ASP A 29 10.02 -0.95 -1.68
C ASP A 29 11.07 -1.02 -2.80
N ALA A 30 11.01 -2.10 -3.58
CA ALA A 30 11.79 -2.20 -4.81
C ALA A 30 11.30 -1.15 -5.82
N GLU A 31 12.19 -0.74 -6.72
CA GLU A 31 11.81 0.16 -7.82
C GLU A 31 10.69 -0.48 -8.65
N PRO A 32 9.65 0.29 -9.03
CA PRO A 32 8.45 -0.28 -9.62
C PRO A 32 8.68 -0.91 -11.01
N TRP A 33 9.73 -0.48 -11.73
CA TRP A 33 10.12 -1.07 -13.02
C TRP A 33 10.93 -2.36 -12.89
N GLN A 34 11.41 -2.74 -11.70
CA GLN A 34 12.06 -4.04 -11.49
C GLN A 34 11.11 -5.16 -11.93
N GLY A 35 9.81 -5.02 -11.62
CA GLY A 35 8.75 -5.91 -12.11
C GLY A 35 8.83 -7.33 -11.57
N ALA A 36 7.71 -8.04 -11.60
CA ALA A 36 7.69 -9.46 -11.25
C ALA A 36 8.19 -10.29 -12.45
N GLN A 37 9.00 -11.33 -12.19
CA GLN A 37 9.34 -12.36 -13.17
C GLN A 37 8.37 -13.54 -13.01
N THR A 38 7.11 -13.34 -13.37
CA THR A 38 6.06 -14.36 -13.20
C THR A 38 5.30 -14.60 -14.50
N VAL A 39 4.60 -15.72 -14.57
CA VAL A 39 3.72 -16.07 -15.71
C VAL A 39 2.50 -15.14 -15.84
N TYR A 40 2.27 -14.26 -14.87
CA TYR A 40 1.12 -13.35 -14.82
C TYR A 40 1.43 -11.96 -15.37
N THR A 41 2.58 -11.78 -16.04
CA THR A 41 2.93 -10.51 -16.68
C THR A 41 2.25 -10.38 -18.04
N ALA A 42 1.90 -9.15 -18.42
CA ALA A 42 1.34 -8.86 -19.74
C ALA A 42 2.31 -9.28 -20.88
N PRO A 43 1.80 -9.71 -22.04
CA PRO A 43 2.65 -10.02 -23.20
C PRO A 43 3.57 -8.86 -23.55
N GLY A 44 4.85 -9.15 -23.77
CA GLY A 44 5.88 -8.14 -24.10
C GLY A 44 6.43 -7.36 -22.91
N TRP A 45 5.97 -7.62 -21.68
CA TRP A 45 6.58 -7.05 -20.46
C TRP A 45 8.04 -7.51 -20.30
N LYS A 46 8.91 -6.57 -19.95
CA LYS A 46 10.32 -6.83 -19.64
C LYS A 46 10.66 -6.26 -18.25
N PRO A 47 11.05 -7.12 -17.29
CA PRO A 47 11.56 -6.68 -16.00
C PRO A 47 12.75 -5.73 -16.16
N ALA A 48 12.90 -4.80 -15.22
CA ALA A 48 13.93 -3.76 -15.19
C ALA A 48 13.93 -2.74 -16.36
N ASP A 49 12.96 -2.78 -17.26
CA ASP A 49 12.80 -1.78 -18.33
C ASP A 49 12.01 -0.56 -17.83
N ARG A 50 12.75 0.41 -17.28
CA ARG A 50 12.17 1.67 -16.76
C ARG A 50 11.45 2.48 -17.84
N ALA A 51 12.01 2.59 -19.04
CA ALA A 51 11.44 3.44 -20.08
C ALA A 51 10.09 2.89 -20.56
N SER A 52 10.01 1.58 -20.79
CA SER A 52 8.76 0.90 -21.13
C SER A 52 7.72 1.01 -20.02
N TRP A 53 8.12 0.82 -18.76
CA TRP A 53 7.24 0.99 -17.61
C TRP A 53 6.66 2.41 -17.54
N GLU A 54 7.51 3.44 -17.63
CA GLU A 54 7.06 4.83 -17.58
C GLU A 54 6.09 5.17 -18.74
N GLN A 55 6.37 4.67 -19.94
CA GLN A 55 5.49 4.86 -21.10
C GLN A 55 4.12 4.22 -20.86
N GLN A 56 4.05 3.00 -20.34
CA GLN A 56 2.78 2.34 -20.04
C GLN A 56 1.97 3.10 -18.98
N ILE A 57 2.63 3.58 -17.91
CA ILE A 57 1.96 4.37 -16.86
C ILE A 57 1.43 5.67 -17.44
N ARG A 58 2.23 6.40 -18.24
CA ARG A 58 1.77 7.64 -18.89
C ARG A 58 0.58 7.38 -19.82
N SER A 59 0.64 6.35 -20.65
CA SER A 59 -0.45 5.99 -21.56
C SER A 59 -1.73 5.65 -20.81
N ARG A 60 -1.63 4.88 -19.71
CA ARG A 60 -2.77 4.56 -18.84
C ARG A 60 -3.38 5.84 -18.26
N ASN A 61 -2.55 6.75 -17.75
CA ASN A 61 -3.01 7.98 -17.12
C ASN A 61 -3.75 8.88 -18.11
N GLN A 62 -3.27 8.99 -19.36
CA GLN A 62 -4.01 9.73 -20.40
C GLN A 62 -5.39 9.13 -20.65
N GLY A 63 -5.46 7.80 -20.70
CA GLY A 63 -6.71 7.08 -20.87
C GLY A 63 -7.69 7.27 -19.70
N GLN A 64 -7.23 7.70 -18.52
CA GLN A 64 -8.04 7.95 -17.31
C GLN A 64 -8.22 9.43 -16.98
N ASN A 65 -7.71 10.34 -17.82
CA ASN A 65 -7.81 11.76 -17.56
C ASN A 65 -9.14 12.31 -18.11
N GLU A 66 -10.08 12.69 -17.24
CA GLU A 66 -11.37 13.23 -17.66
C GLU A 66 -11.26 14.49 -18.52
N TYR A 67 -10.26 15.35 -18.28
CA TYR A 67 -10.01 16.53 -19.12
C TYR A 67 -9.68 16.16 -20.58
N ALA A 68 -9.09 14.99 -20.80
CA ALA A 68 -8.80 14.47 -22.14
C ALA A 68 -9.98 13.69 -22.74
N ARG A 69 -10.95 13.26 -21.93
CA ARG A 69 -12.12 12.47 -22.36
C ARG A 69 -13.32 13.32 -22.74
N THR A 70 -13.49 14.48 -22.11
CA THR A 70 -14.53 15.43 -22.52
C THR A 70 -14.04 16.23 -23.72
N PRO A 71 -14.76 16.24 -24.86
CA PRO A 71 -14.49 17.21 -25.90
C PRO A 71 -14.57 18.61 -25.26
N VAL A 72 -13.68 19.52 -25.67
CA VAL A 72 -13.81 20.93 -25.31
C VAL A 72 -15.05 21.43 -26.04
N THR A 73 -16.21 21.30 -25.41
CA THR A 73 -17.44 21.92 -25.89
C THR A 73 -17.27 23.42 -25.66
N GLN A 74 -16.87 24.12 -26.72
CA GLN A 74 -17.05 25.57 -26.82
C GLN A 74 -18.44 25.86 -27.38
#